data_AF-A0A7C7JZN4-F1
#
_entry.id   AF-A0A7C7JZN4-F1
#
_cell.length_a   1.000
_cell.length_b   1.000
_cell.length_c   1.000
_cell.angle_alpha   90.00
_cell.angle_beta   90.00
_cell.angle_gamma   90.00
#
_symmetry.space_group_name_H-M   'P 1'
#
loop_
_entity.id
_entity.type
_entity.pdbx_description
1 polymer ?
#
loop_
_entity_poly.entity_id
_entity_poly.type
_entity_poly.pdbx_seq_one_letter_code
_entity_poly.pdbx_strand_id
1 'polypeptide(L)'
;MKKAIYISIFLLFSICSFSQDKEYKYRLLTYGTTRLHYSKAMEFVGDMWNIEIYGVAGTTVEHRVKDSADTKNAELWKELDKIKKTDSQKEFRNQVRAEFKNIMTAQKLVDSSKKVKNTIVLLTSSELRSYAELESKSENGIYIWVIYTEEKDKYFSTSIAEYYANVDLKTKTIEIERIKKN
;
A
#
# COMPACT_ATOMS: atom_id res chain seq x y z
N MET A 1 23.78 -11.99 51.69
CA MET A 1 23.02 -12.43 50.49
C MET A 1 21.66 -11.75 50.49
N LYS A 2 21.45 -10.72 49.67
CA LYS A 2 20.13 -10.08 49.48
C LYS A 2 19.78 -10.20 48.00
N LYS A 3 18.80 -11.04 47.68
CA LYS A 3 18.28 -11.24 46.32
C LYS A 3 17.34 -10.06 46.01
N ALA A 4 17.73 -9.20 45.07
CA ALA A 4 16.83 -8.21 44.50
C ALA A 4 15.99 -8.91 43.41
N ILE A 5 14.68 -8.97 43.64
CA ILE A 5 13.69 -9.44 42.67
C ILE A 5 13.35 -8.22 41.80
N TYR A 6 13.84 -8.20 40.56
CA TYR A 6 13.36 -7.27 39.54
C TYR A 6 12.16 -7.90 38.83
N ILE A 7 10.96 -7.43 39.19
CA ILE A 7 9.73 -7.68 38.43
C ILE A 7 9.73 -6.69 37.26
N SER A 8 10.21 -7.13 36.10
CA SER A 8 10.01 -6.41 34.85
C SER A 8 8.62 -6.72 34.31
N ILE A 9 7.65 -5.88 34.63
CA ILE A 9 6.38 -5.78 33.91
C ILE A 9 6.69 -5.19 32.54
N PHE A 10 6.98 -6.03 31.57
CA PHE A 10 7.05 -5.63 30.16
C PHE A 10 5.63 -5.71 29.59
N LEU A 11 4.86 -4.66 29.90
CA LEU A 11 3.59 -4.36 29.29
C LEU A 11 3.87 -3.79 27.89
N LEU A 12 4.22 -4.64 26.94
CA LEU A 12 4.10 -4.29 25.53
C LEU A 12 2.72 -4.74 25.07
N PHE A 13 1.83 -3.76 24.99
CA PHE A 13 0.65 -3.79 24.14
C PHE A 13 1.06 -4.34 22.77
N SER A 14 0.82 -5.63 22.58
CA SER A 14 0.65 -6.19 21.24
C SER A 14 -0.65 -5.57 20.74
N ILE A 15 -0.53 -4.38 20.14
CA ILE A 15 -1.59 -3.81 19.34
C ILE A 15 -1.73 -4.76 18.16
N CYS A 16 -2.60 -5.76 18.32
CA CYS A 16 -3.21 -6.44 17.21
C CYS A 16 -3.79 -5.31 16.35
N SER A 17 -3.09 -4.95 15.27
CA SER A 17 -3.68 -4.16 14.20
C SER A 17 -4.64 -5.08 13.46
N PHE A 18 -5.74 -5.43 14.14
CA PHE A 18 -6.96 -5.81 13.47
C PHE A 18 -7.28 -4.66 12.51
N SER A 19 -7.49 -4.99 11.24
CA SER A 19 -7.99 -4.06 10.23
C SER A 19 -9.28 -3.42 10.73
N GLN A 20 -9.18 -2.30 11.44
CA GLN A 20 -10.28 -1.37 11.56
C GLN A 20 -10.52 -0.88 10.14
N ASP A 21 -11.72 -1.14 9.60
CA ASP A 21 -12.15 -0.54 8.35
C ASP A 21 -11.85 0.97 8.43
N LYS A 22 -10.92 1.45 7.58
CA LYS A 22 -10.55 2.86 7.56
C LYS A 22 -11.80 3.65 7.19
N GLU A 23 -12.29 4.48 8.12
CA GLU A 23 -13.43 5.33 7.87
C GLU A 23 -12.99 6.54 7.03
N TYR A 24 -13.22 6.47 5.72
CA TYR A 24 -12.93 7.58 4.82
C TYR A 24 -14.05 8.62 4.86
N LYS A 25 -13.67 9.87 5.08
CA LYS A 25 -14.63 10.99 5.01
C LYS A 25 -15.07 11.29 3.58
N TYR A 26 -14.19 11.07 2.62
CA TYR A 26 -14.36 11.45 1.23
C TYR A 26 -14.16 10.26 0.30
N ARG A 27 -14.72 10.34 -0.91
CA ARG A 27 -14.57 9.31 -1.93
C ARG A 27 -14.31 9.94 -3.29
N LEU A 28 -13.22 9.53 -3.94
CA LEU A 28 -12.87 9.90 -5.30
C LEU A 28 -13.22 8.75 -6.24
N LEU A 29 -14.14 9.00 -7.18
CA LEU A 29 -14.60 8.00 -8.13
C LEU A 29 -13.64 7.92 -9.31
N THR A 30 -13.18 6.71 -9.62
CA THR A 30 -12.26 6.44 -10.73
C THR A 30 -12.87 5.48 -11.72
N TYR A 31 -12.52 5.63 -13.00
CA TYR A 31 -12.95 4.77 -14.09
C TYR A 31 -11.80 4.52 -15.05
N GLY A 32 -11.86 3.42 -15.80
CA GLY A 32 -10.77 2.99 -16.67
C GLY A 32 -9.73 2.14 -15.94
N THR A 33 -8.76 1.64 -16.69
CA THR A 33 -7.62 0.92 -16.13
C THR A 33 -6.50 1.91 -15.81
N THR A 34 -6.05 1.88 -14.57
CA THR A 34 -4.85 2.60 -14.13
C THR A 34 -3.70 1.61 -13.97
N ARG A 35 -2.47 2.07 -14.20
CA ARG A 35 -1.28 1.24 -13.96
C ARG A 35 -1.20 0.94 -12.46
N LEU A 36 -0.95 -0.31 -12.07
CA LEU A 36 -0.94 -0.75 -10.66
C LEU A 36 -0.18 0.19 -9.71
N HIS A 37 1.05 0.58 -10.06
CA HIS A 37 1.84 1.51 -9.23
C HIS A 37 1.24 2.92 -9.15
N TYR A 38 0.54 3.39 -10.18
CA TYR A 38 -0.15 4.67 -10.14
C TYR A 38 -1.42 4.58 -9.29
N SER A 39 -2.15 3.46 -9.35
CA SER A 39 -3.27 3.17 -8.45
C SER A 39 -2.83 3.17 -6.99
N LYS A 40 -1.72 2.48 -6.67
CA LYS A 40 -1.11 2.51 -5.33
C LYS A 40 -0.67 3.91 -4.89
N ALA A 41 -0.11 4.71 -5.81
CA ALA A 41 0.21 6.11 -5.50
C ALA A 41 -1.05 6.93 -5.17
N MET A 42 -2.15 6.71 -5.90
CA MET A 42 -3.44 7.35 -5.59
C MET A 42 -3.99 6.89 -4.25
N GLU A 43 -3.91 5.61 -3.91
CA GLU A 43 -4.33 5.06 -2.62
C GLU A 43 -3.55 5.71 -1.48
N PHE A 44 -2.21 5.73 -1.54
CA PHE A 44 -1.39 6.31 -0.46
C PHE A 44 -1.64 7.80 -0.25
N VAL A 45 -1.81 8.57 -1.34
CA VAL A 45 -2.17 10.00 -1.21
C VAL A 45 -3.63 10.15 -0.79
N GLY A 46 -4.53 9.27 -1.23
CA GLY A 46 -5.93 9.20 -0.79
C GLY A 46 -6.03 9.07 0.73
N ASP A 47 -5.29 8.12 1.30
CA ASP A 47 -5.20 7.89 2.75
C ASP A 47 -4.77 9.16 3.49
N MET A 48 -3.73 9.84 3.01
CA MET A 48 -3.25 11.10 3.60
C MET A 48 -4.30 12.22 3.55
N TRP A 49 -5.20 12.17 2.57
CA TRP A 49 -6.26 13.16 2.37
C TRP A 49 -7.60 12.73 2.97
N ASN A 50 -7.66 11.55 3.59
CA ASN A 50 -8.89 10.91 4.04
C ASN A 50 -9.91 10.72 2.90
N ILE A 51 -9.41 10.36 1.71
CA ILE A 51 -10.17 10.10 0.48
C ILE A 51 -10.01 8.62 0.09
N GLU A 52 -11.13 7.91 0.03
CA GLU A 52 -11.22 6.59 -0.56
C GLU A 52 -11.11 6.67 -2.09
N ILE A 53 -10.23 5.86 -2.70
CA ILE A 53 -10.17 5.71 -4.16
C ILE A 53 -11.12 4.58 -4.56
N TYR A 54 -12.22 4.92 -5.24
CA TYR A 54 -13.29 3.96 -5.53
C TYR A 54 -13.49 3.78 -7.05
N GLY A 55 -13.21 2.59 -7.56
CA GLY A 55 -13.40 2.23 -8.97
C GLY A 55 -14.87 1.98 -9.31
N VAL A 56 -15.46 2.80 -10.18
CA VAL A 56 -16.88 2.68 -10.59
C VAL A 56 -17.07 1.98 -11.94
N ALA A 57 -16.01 1.89 -12.76
CA ALA A 57 -16.07 1.20 -14.05
C ALA A 57 -14.66 0.81 -14.54
N GLY A 58 -14.60 -0.26 -15.34
CA GLY A 58 -13.39 -0.72 -16.02
C GLY A 58 -13.08 0.08 -17.30
N THR A 59 -12.54 -0.58 -18.33
CA THR A 59 -12.10 0.06 -19.58
C THR A 59 -13.22 0.68 -20.41
N THR A 60 -14.41 0.09 -20.37
CA THR A 60 -15.59 0.57 -21.09
C THR A 60 -16.58 1.11 -20.07
N VAL A 61 -16.93 2.39 -20.19
CA VAL A 61 -17.83 3.07 -19.26
C VAL A 61 -18.90 3.83 -20.05
N GLU A 62 -20.15 3.66 -19.65
CA GLU A 62 -21.26 4.42 -20.23
C GLU A 62 -21.12 5.91 -19.89
N HIS A 63 -21.46 6.80 -20.83
CA HIS A 63 -21.38 8.25 -20.63
C HIS A 63 -22.08 8.70 -19.34
N ARG A 64 -23.27 8.17 -19.03
CA ARG A 64 -23.99 8.50 -17.80
C ARG A 64 -23.21 8.20 -16.52
N VAL A 65 -22.44 7.12 -16.50
CA VAL A 65 -21.63 6.72 -15.34
C VAL A 65 -20.45 7.66 -15.20
N LYS A 66 -19.78 7.96 -16.31
CA LYS A 66 -18.69 8.94 -16.37
C LYS A 66 -19.15 10.32 -15.89
N ASP A 67 -20.25 10.83 -16.42
CA ASP A 67 -20.74 12.19 -16.10
C ASP A 67 -21.18 12.30 -14.64
N SER A 68 -21.79 11.24 -14.10
CA SER A 68 -22.11 11.13 -12.68
C SER A 68 -20.86 11.16 -11.80
N ALA A 69 -19.84 10.37 -12.17
CA ALA A 69 -18.57 10.34 -11.46
C ALA A 69 -17.85 11.70 -11.49
N ASP A 70 -17.79 12.34 -12.66
CA ASP A 70 -17.17 13.66 -12.83
C ASP A 70 -17.90 14.73 -12.01
N THR A 71 -19.24 14.68 -11.96
CA THR A 71 -20.05 15.59 -11.13
C THR A 71 -19.75 15.43 -9.64
N LYS A 72 -19.74 14.19 -9.14
CA LYS A 72 -19.41 13.91 -7.73
C LYS A 72 -17.97 14.27 -7.36
N ASN A 73 -17.03 14.01 -8.26
CA ASN A 73 -15.65 14.42 -8.06
C ASN A 73 -15.51 15.96 -8.05
N ALA A 74 -16.25 16.68 -8.90
CA ALA A 74 -16.24 18.14 -8.90
C ALA A 74 -16.82 18.74 -7.60
N GLU A 75 -17.86 18.12 -7.03
CA GLU A 75 -18.40 18.49 -5.71
C GLU A 75 -17.34 18.29 -4.61
N LEU A 76 -16.68 17.13 -4.59
CA LEU A 76 -15.60 16.82 -3.65
C LEU A 76 -14.49 17.87 -3.71
N TRP A 77 -13.96 18.17 -4.90
CA TRP A 77 -12.86 19.12 -5.02
C TRP A 77 -13.26 20.52 -4.57
N LYS A 78 -14.48 20.97 -4.90
CA LYS A 78 -15.02 22.25 -4.40
C LYS A 78 -15.12 22.29 -2.87
N GLU A 79 -15.47 21.19 -2.22
CA GLU A 79 -15.50 21.12 -0.76
C GLU A 79 -14.08 21.23 -0.18
N LEU A 80 -13.13 20.46 -0.73
CA LEU A 80 -11.74 20.49 -0.28
C LEU A 80 -11.08 21.85 -0.50
N ASP A 81 -11.39 22.54 -1.61
CA ASP A 81 -10.89 23.88 -1.90
C ASP A 81 -11.36 24.90 -0.85
N LYS A 82 -12.60 24.77 -0.36
CA LYS A 82 -13.12 25.62 0.73
C LYS A 82 -12.37 25.41 2.04
N ILE A 83 -11.94 24.18 2.33
CA ILE A 83 -11.26 23.81 3.57
C ILE A 83 -9.77 24.18 3.48
N LYS A 84 -9.09 23.75 2.41
CA LYS A 84 -7.63 23.89 2.24
C LYS A 84 -7.20 25.22 1.62
N LYS A 85 -8.13 26.01 1.09
CA LYS A 85 -7.87 27.31 0.44
C LYS A 85 -6.84 27.23 -0.70
N THR A 86 -6.89 26.15 -1.48
CA THR A 86 -6.01 25.88 -2.62
C THR A 86 -6.78 25.17 -3.73
N ASP A 87 -6.17 24.96 -4.90
CA ASP A 87 -6.66 24.04 -5.93
C ASP A 87 -6.32 22.61 -5.50
N SER A 88 -7.24 22.00 -4.76
CA SER A 88 -7.07 20.69 -4.12
C SER A 88 -6.89 19.58 -5.14
N GLN A 89 -7.57 19.67 -6.29
CA GLN A 89 -7.44 18.68 -7.34
C GLN A 89 -6.03 18.69 -7.93
N LYS A 90 -5.51 19.88 -8.25
CA LYS A 90 -4.16 20.03 -8.79
C LYS A 90 -3.10 19.61 -7.78
N GLU A 91 -3.26 20.01 -6.53
CA GLU A 91 -2.34 19.63 -5.45
C GLU A 91 -2.32 18.12 -5.23
N PHE A 92 -3.49 17.48 -5.12
CA PHE A 92 -3.62 16.03 -5.01
C PHE A 92 -2.92 15.32 -6.18
N ARG A 93 -3.16 15.76 -7.43
CA ARG A 93 -2.51 15.19 -8.63
C ARG A 93 -1.00 15.34 -8.60
N ASN A 94 -0.48 16.46 -8.10
CA ASN A 94 0.96 16.67 -7.98
C ASN A 94 1.58 15.73 -6.94
N GLN A 95 0.90 15.55 -5.79
CA GLN A 95 1.33 14.59 -4.77
C GLN A 95 1.30 13.15 -5.28
N VAL A 96 0.24 12.74 -5.99
CA VAL A 96 0.18 11.41 -6.64
C VAL A 96 1.33 11.19 -7.60
N ARG A 97 1.68 12.19 -8.42
CA ARG A 97 2.83 12.09 -9.35
C ARG A 97 4.16 11.97 -8.62
N ALA A 98 4.34 12.69 -7.51
CA ALA A 98 5.53 12.59 -6.69
C ALA A 98 5.62 11.21 -6.02
N GLU A 99 4.52 10.74 -5.46
CA GLU A 99 4.42 9.44 -4.81
C GLU A 99 4.66 8.29 -5.80
N PHE A 100 4.10 8.38 -7.00
CA PHE A 100 4.37 7.41 -8.08
C PHE A 100 5.86 7.33 -8.40
N LYS A 101 6.58 8.45 -8.47
CA LYS A 101 8.04 8.45 -8.69
C LYS A 101 8.79 7.76 -7.54
N ASN A 102 8.34 7.96 -6.31
CA ASN A 102 8.92 7.31 -5.14
C ASN A 102 8.70 5.79 -5.19
N ILE A 103 7.46 5.35 -5.47
CA ILE A 103 7.12 3.93 -5.66
C ILE A 103 8.00 3.29 -6.74
N MET A 104 8.13 3.94 -7.90
CA MET A 104 9.00 3.43 -8.98
C MET A 104 10.48 3.36 -8.57
N THR A 105 10.93 4.25 -7.71
CA THR A 105 12.31 4.22 -7.17
C THR A 105 12.48 3.07 -6.20
N ALA A 106 11.51 2.86 -5.30
CA ALA A 106 11.51 1.76 -4.34
C ALA A 106 11.42 0.40 -5.05
N GLN A 107 10.55 0.27 -6.06
CA GLN A 107 10.44 -0.92 -6.90
C GLN A 107 11.79 -1.30 -7.53
N LYS A 108 12.55 -0.32 -8.06
CA LYS A 108 13.89 -0.58 -8.60
C LYS A 108 14.87 -1.11 -7.54
N LEU A 109 14.79 -0.64 -6.30
CA LEU A 109 15.61 -1.18 -5.21
C LEU A 109 15.24 -2.64 -4.93
N VAL A 110 13.95 -2.95 -4.86
CA VAL A 110 13.44 -4.32 -4.67
C VAL A 110 13.91 -5.24 -5.81
N ASP A 111 13.69 -4.83 -7.06
CA ASP A 111 14.04 -5.59 -8.26
C ASP A 111 15.55 -5.81 -8.42
N SER A 112 16.38 -4.91 -7.88
CA SER A 112 17.84 -5.04 -7.93
C SER A 112 18.42 -5.77 -6.71
N SER A 113 17.65 -5.98 -5.66
CA SER A 113 18.11 -6.58 -4.41
C SER A 113 18.37 -8.07 -4.54
N LYS A 114 19.64 -8.48 -4.41
CA LYS A 114 20.03 -9.90 -4.32
C LYS A 114 19.37 -10.58 -3.12
N LYS A 115 19.19 -9.86 -2.00
CA LYS A 115 18.57 -10.40 -0.79
C LYS A 115 17.11 -10.78 -1.05
N VAL A 116 16.33 -9.88 -1.66
CA VAL A 116 14.93 -10.14 -2.02
C VAL A 116 14.83 -11.29 -3.04
N LYS A 117 15.65 -11.26 -4.10
CA LYS A 117 15.70 -12.32 -5.10
C LYS A 117 15.97 -13.69 -4.49
N ASN A 118 16.98 -13.77 -3.62
CA ASN A 118 17.31 -15.02 -2.94
C ASN A 118 16.14 -15.49 -2.06
N THR A 119 15.47 -14.59 -1.33
CA THR A 119 14.29 -14.94 -0.53
C THR A 119 13.16 -15.49 -1.40
N ILE A 120 12.86 -14.87 -2.54
CA ILE A 120 11.84 -15.36 -3.49
C ILE A 120 12.21 -16.75 -4.03
N VAL A 121 13.48 -16.95 -4.42
CA VAL A 121 13.96 -18.25 -4.93
C VAL A 121 13.89 -19.34 -3.86
N LEU A 122 14.25 -19.03 -2.61
CA LEU A 122 14.17 -19.97 -1.49
C LEU A 122 12.74 -20.45 -1.21
N LEU A 123 11.74 -19.61 -1.46
CA LEU A 123 10.32 -19.92 -1.25
C LEU A 123 9.67 -20.60 -2.46
N THR A 124 10.25 -20.43 -3.65
CA THR A 124 9.74 -21.02 -4.89
C THR A 124 10.10 -22.51 -4.94
N SER A 125 9.12 -23.36 -5.23
CA SER A 125 9.30 -24.81 -5.35
C SER A 125 8.60 -25.35 -6.60
N SER A 126 8.58 -26.68 -6.80
CA SER A 126 7.77 -27.30 -7.85
C SER A 126 6.28 -27.01 -7.70
N GLU A 127 5.80 -26.82 -6.47
CA GLU A 127 4.38 -26.66 -6.13
C GLU A 127 4.00 -25.21 -5.80
N LEU A 128 4.98 -24.37 -5.46
CA LEU A 128 4.75 -22.98 -5.03
C LEU A 128 5.40 -21.99 -5.98
N ARG A 129 4.69 -20.90 -6.30
CA ARG A 129 5.27 -19.68 -6.86
C ARG A 129 5.43 -18.63 -5.76
N SER A 130 6.41 -17.74 -5.91
CA SER A 130 6.62 -16.64 -4.98
C SER A 130 6.83 -15.34 -5.73
N TYR A 131 6.33 -14.25 -5.17
CA TYR A 131 6.42 -12.92 -5.75
C TYR A 131 6.42 -11.86 -4.65
N ALA A 132 6.81 -10.63 -5.00
CA ALA A 132 6.76 -9.49 -4.09
C ALA A 132 5.78 -8.44 -4.62
N GLU A 133 4.94 -7.91 -3.74
CA GLU A 133 3.95 -6.88 -4.08
C GLU A 133 3.99 -5.73 -3.07
N LEU A 134 3.80 -4.50 -3.55
CA LEU A 134 3.72 -3.33 -2.70
C LEU A 134 2.36 -3.29 -2.01
N GLU A 135 2.36 -3.45 -0.69
CA GLU A 135 1.13 -3.45 0.09
C GLU A 135 0.85 -2.10 0.72
N SER A 136 1.84 -1.53 1.39
CA SER A 136 1.63 -0.37 2.24
C SER A 136 2.85 0.53 2.34
N LYS A 137 2.63 1.68 2.99
CA LYS A 137 3.65 2.65 3.34
C LYS A 137 3.43 3.05 4.79
N SER A 138 4.47 2.97 5.60
CA SER A 138 4.43 3.41 6.99
C SER A 138 4.48 4.93 7.10
N GLU A 139 4.09 5.46 8.26
CA GLU A 139 4.09 6.91 8.53
C GLU A 139 5.48 7.56 8.40
N ASN A 140 6.55 6.82 8.70
CA ASN A 140 7.93 7.30 8.55
C ASN A 140 8.44 7.26 7.09
N GLY A 141 7.61 6.85 6.14
CA GLY A 141 7.90 6.83 4.71
C GLY A 141 8.65 5.59 4.23
N ILE A 142 8.65 4.51 5.01
CA ILE A 142 9.16 3.20 4.59
C ILE A 142 8.07 2.51 3.76
N TYR A 143 8.44 2.02 2.59
CA TYR A 143 7.52 1.27 1.74
C TYR A 143 7.66 -0.22 2.04
N ILE A 144 6.53 -0.91 2.15
CA ILE A 144 6.49 -2.31 2.59
C ILE A 144 6.05 -3.16 1.42
N TRP A 145 7.00 -3.90 0.85
CA TRP A 145 6.68 -5.01 -0.05
C TRP A 145 6.43 -6.25 0.78
N VAL A 146 5.36 -6.99 0.47
CA VAL A 146 5.13 -8.32 1.03
C VAL A 146 5.59 -9.36 0.02
N ILE A 147 6.39 -10.31 0.48
CA ILE A 147 6.78 -11.48 -0.29
C ILE A 147 5.79 -12.59 0.02
N TYR A 148 5.04 -12.99 -1.00
CA TYR A 148 4.02 -14.02 -0.94
C TYR A 148 4.51 -15.36 -1.48
N THR A 149 3.93 -16.43 -0.97
CA THR A 149 3.89 -17.76 -1.62
C THR A 149 2.46 -18.06 -2.04
N GLU A 150 2.32 -18.79 -3.15
CA GLU A 150 1.02 -19.18 -3.68
C GLU A 150 1.16 -20.54 -4.37
N GLU A 151 0.16 -21.41 -4.20
CA GLU A 151 0.13 -22.71 -4.87
C GLU A 151 0.01 -22.55 -6.39
N LYS A 152 0.79 -23.35 -7.13
CA LYS A 152 0.69 -23.43 -8.58
C LYS A 152 -0.54 -24.25 -8.99
N ASP A 153 -1.06 -23.95 -10.18
CA ASP A 153 -2.11 -24.71 -10.86
C ASP A 153 -3.46 -24.84 -10.13
N LYS A 154 -3.67 -24.10 -9.04
CA LYS A 154 -4.99 -23.87 -8.46
C LYS A 154 -5.64 -22.63 -9.08
N TYR A 155 -6.89 -22.80 -9.53
CA TYR A 155 -7.69 -21.71 -10.11
C TYR A 155 -8.03 -20.62 -9.07
N PHE A 156 -8.05 -20.98 -7.78
CA PHE A 156 -8.30 -20.10 -6.64
C PHE A 156 -7.28 -20.37 -5.53
N SER A 157 -6.01 -20.11 -5.80
CA SER A 157 -4.97 -20.15 -4.78
C SER A 157 -5.04 -18.94 -3.87
N THR A 158 -4.81 -19.18 -2.56
CA THR A 158 -4.66 -18.11 -1.58
C THR A 158 -3.18 -17.78 -1.43
N SER A 159 -2.83 -16.51 -1.61
CA SER A 159 -1.47 -16.04 -1.34
C SER A 159 -1.22 -15.98 0.16
N ILE A 160 -0.11 -16.57 0.59
CA ILE A 160 0.36 -16.57 1.98
C ILE A 160 1.48 -15.56 2.12
N ALA A 161 1.31 -14.58 3.01
CA ALA A 161 2.33 -13.59 3.31
C ALA A 161 3.45 -14.25 4.14
N GLU A 162 4.69 -14.23 3.64
CA GLU A 162 5.82 -14.89 4.29
C GLU A 162 6.84 -13.90 4.87
N TYR A 163 7.14 -12.81 4.15
CA TYR A 163 8.12 -11.80 4.58
C TYR A 163 7.66 -10.38 4.26
N TYR A 164 8.10 -9.44 5.08
CA TYR A 164 8.17 -8.03 4.73
C TYR A 164 9.54 -7.72 4.12
N ALA A 165 9.55 -6.93 3.06
CA ALA A 165 10.70 -6.24 2.51
C ALA A 165 10.48 -4.73 2.72
N ASN A 166 11.08 -4.21 3.79
CA ASN A 166 10.98 -2.83 4.23
C ASN A 166 11.99 -1.99 3.45
N VAL A 167 11.51 -1.07 2.60
CA VAL A 167 12.32 -0.26 1.69
C VAL A 167 12.37 1.18 2.19
N ASP A 168 13.55 1.62 2.62
CA ASP A 168 13.80 3.02 2.99
C ASP A 168 14.49 3.74 1.83
N LEU A 169 13.80 4.72 1.23
CA LEU A 169 14.32 5.51 0.13
C LEU A 169 15.41 6.51 0.54
N LYS A 170 15.46 6.94 1.81
CA LYS A 170 16.44 7.90 2.32
C LYS A 170 17.81 7.25 2.44
N THR A 171 17.86 6.08 3.06
CA THR A 171 19.08 5.27 3.23
C THR A 171 19.37 4.39 2.02
N LYS A 172 18.37 4.18 1.13
CA LYS A 172 18.39 3.24 0.01
C LYS A 172 18.65 1.81 0.46
N THR A 173 18.14 1.43 1.63
CA THR A 173 18.31 0.10 2.20
C THR A 173 17.03 -0.73 2.11
N ILE A 174 17.21 -2.06 2.13
CA ILE A 174 16.11 -3.02 2.21
C ILE A 174 16.37 -3.96 3.37
N GLU A 175 15.44 -3.98 4.31
CA GLU A 175 15.41 -4.94 5.41
C GLU A 175 14.37 -6.01 5.12
N ILE A 176 14.69 -7.27 5.45
CA ILE A 176 13.76 -8.38 5.21
C ILE A 176 13.47 -9.01 6.57
N GLU A 177 12.19 -9.14 6.88
CA GLU A 177 11.69 -9.64 8.14
C GLU A 177 10.64 -10.72 7.90
N ARG A 178 10.72 -11.81 8.65
CA ARG A 178 9.75 -12.90 8.53
C ARG A 178 8.44 -12.51 9.22
N ILE A 179 7.32 -12.73 8.54
CA ILE A 179 5.99 -12.54 9.13
C ILE A 179 5.74 -13.67 10.13
N LYS A 180 5.47 -13.32 11.38
CA LYS A 180 5.15 -14.30 12.43
C LYS A 180 3.72 -14.82 12.18
N LYS A 181 3.58 -16.14 12.05
CA LYS A 181 2.27 -16.81 12.03
C LYS A 181 1.81 -16.93 13.49
N ASN A 182 0.66 -16.36 13.82
CA ASN A 182 0.00 -16.55 15.11
C ASN A 182 -0.67 -17.92 15.18
#